data_AF-A0A947KXT7-F1
#
_entry.id   AF-A0A947KXT7-F1
#
_cell.length_a   1.000
_cell.length_b   1.000
_cell.length_c   1.000
_cell.angle_alpha   90.00
_cell.angle_beta   90.00
_cell.angle_gamma   90.00
#
_symmetry.space_group_name_H-M   'P 1'
#
loop_
_entity.id
_entity.type
_entity.pdbx_description
1 polymer ?
#
loop_
_entity_poly.entity_id
_entity_poly.type
_entity_poly.pdbx_seq_one_letter_code
_entity_poly.pdbx_strand_id
1 'polypeptide(L)'
;MFKIKIAGILIFSLSVVLSALSLYINHVNIANANMLSSLNAKKELSQEVSKNIFYIYKNKHASTKQLEYSIEQFIANINKQEKEFKEFAKTDSSLIKTQNDTMINLWNEFSHHVQKFTDQNKVNTAYTNIILEQTIKDVYNTNLQLVMEIEKSISMYQAYFFNSLETYKTVQIILFLLLVLLLIYLFLQMKDLMIFIQKFLDASKKLIANATIKELKPVKLNNTNKEIVEAGNNFNFFINKINDSVRHSSHSLNLATHSLESVEKNIEDFIDLLYIAQENKQRDKDLTKKEDAVIQSLEEVSISIQRLKELKQDLDNLTSSITIKKS
;
A
#
# COMPACT_ATOMS: atom_id res chain seq x y z
N MET A 1 15.42 -3.78 -4.56
CA MET A 1 14.12 -4.45 -4.51
C MET A 1 13.48 -4.39 -3.12
N PHE A 2 14.22 -4.52 -2.01
CA PHE A 2 13.64 -4.57 -0.65
C PHE A 2 12.91 -3.27 -0.28
N LYS A 3 13.49 -2.11 -0.61
CA LYS A 3 12.89 -0.79 -0.36
C LYS A 3 11.57 -0.56 -1.12
N ILE A 4 11.48 -1.05 -2.37
CA ILE A 4 10.26 -0.94 -3.19
C ILE A 4 9.17 -1.88 -2.65
N LYS A 5 9.54 -3.11 -2.26
CA LYS A 5 8.60 -4.06 -1.63
C LYS A 5 8.04 -3.50 -0.32
N ILE A 6 8.89 -2.93 0.54
CA ILE A 6 8.44 -2.28 1.78
C ILE A 6 7.51 -1.10 1.47
N ALA A 7 7.89 -0.20 0.56
CA ALA A 7 7.05 0.93 0.19
C ALA A 7 5.68 0.49 -0.32
N GLY A 8 5.61 -0.57 -1.14
CA GLY A 8 4.36 -1.16 -1.61
C GLY A 8 3.48 -1.70 -0.48
N ILE A 9 4.05 -2.46 0.46
CA ILE A 9 3.32 -2.96 1.64
C ILE A 9 2.77 -1.81 2.48
N LEU A 10 3.57 -0.75 2.67
CA LEU A 10 3.21 0.42 3.46
C LEU A 10 2.06 1.20 2.81
N ILE A 11 2.10 1.38 1.48
CA ILE A 11 1.01 1.99 0.70
C ILE A 11 -0.28 1.18 0.85
N PHE A 12 -0.20 -0.15 0.71
CA PHE A 12 -1.36 -1.02 0.85
C PHE A 12 -1.97 -0.95 2.25
N SER A 13 -1.14 -1.08 3.29
CA SER A 13 -1.58 -0.97 4.69
C SER A 13 -2.22 0.39 4.98
N LEU A 14 -1.60 1.47 4.51
CA LEU A 14 -2.13 2.83 4.67
C LEU A 14 -3.49 3.00 3.98
N SER A 15 -3.68 2.39 2.82
CA SER A 15 -4.95 2.40 2.07
C SER A 15 -6.07 1.68 2.81
N VAL A 16 -5.76 0.53 3.43
CA VAL A 16 -6.71 -0.20 4.29
C VAL A 16 -7.10 0.63 5.51
N VAL A 17 -6.12 1.23 6.19
CA VAL A 17 -6.37 2.08 7.37
C VAL A 17 -7.22 3.31 7.01
N LEU A 18 -6.91 3.97 5.89
CA LEU A 18 -7.71 5.09 5.38
C LEU A 18 -9.16 4.69 5.08
N SER A 19 -9.35 3.51 4.49
CA SER A 19 -10.68 2.98 4.19
C SER A 19 -11.47 2.68 5.48
N ALA A 20 -10.82 2.03 6.44
CA ALA A 20 -11.41 1.76 7.75
C ALA A 20 -11.78 3.06 8.51
N LEU A 21 -10.89 4.05 8.48
CA LEU A 21 -11.15 5.36 9.10
C LEU A 21 -12.32 6.09 8.42
N SER A 22 -12.41 6.03 7.09
CA SER A 22 -13.53 6.62 6.35
C SER A 22 -14.86 5.95 6.69
N LEU A 23 -14.88 4.62 6.82
CA LEU A 23 -16.06 3.88 7.25
C LEU A 23 -16.46 4.24 8.68
N TYR A 24 -15.48 4.36 9.58
CA TYR A 24 -15.70 4.76 10.96
C TYR A 24 -16.30 6.17 11.06
N ILE A 25 -15.72 7.15 10.34
CA ILE A 25 -16.25 8.52 10.27
C ILE A 25 -17.70 8.52 9.78
N ASN A 26 -18.00 7.75 8.72
CA ASN A 26 -19.36 7.63 8.20
C ASN A 26 -20.32 7.04 9.25
N HIS A 27 -19.92 5.98 9.94
CA HIS A 27 -20.71 5.39 11.01
C HIS A 27 -20.99 6.40 12.13
N VAL A 28 -19.97 7.13 12.59
CA VAL A 28 -20.12 8.18 13.62
C VAL A 28 -21.05 9.30 13.17
N ASN A 29 -21.00 9.70 11.89
CA ASN A 29 -21.91 10.71 11.32
C ASN A 29 -23.37 10.26 11.35
N ILE A 30 -23.66 9.05 10.85
CA ILE A 30 -25.01 8.48 10.84
C ILE A 30 -25.53 8.37 12.27
N ALA A 31 -24.67 7.89 13.15
CA ALA A 31 -24.99 7.75 14.56
C ALA A 31 -25.37 9.13 15.15
N ASN A 32 -24.52 10.15 15.00
CA ASN A 32 -24.82 11.50 15.51
C ASN A 32 -26.14 12.08 14.95
N ALA A 33 -26.45 11.85 13.67
CA ALA A 33 -27.71 12.27 13.06
C ALA A 33 -28.92 11.58 13.70
N ASN A 34 -28.85 10.27 13.92
CA ASN A 34 -29.92 9.50 14.58
C ASN A 34 -30.14 9.97 16.01
N MET A 35 -29.06 10.23 16.75
CA MET A 35 -29.10 10.75 18.11
C MET A 35 -29.78 12.12 18.19
N LEU A 36 -29.41 13.05 17.30
CA LEU A 36 -30.03 14.38 17.25
C LEU A 36 -31.52 14.29 16.90
N SER A 37 -31.87 13.45 15.93
CA SER A 37 -33.25 13.17 15.56
C SER A 37 -34.06 12.63 16.75
N SER A 38 -33.48 11.68 17.49
CA SER A 38 -34.08 11.10 18.70
C SER A 38 -34.34 12.14 19.79
N LEU A 39 -33.35 12.98 20.11
CA LEU A 39 -33.50 14.04 21.12
C LEU A 39 -34.55 15.09 20.71
N ASN A 40 -34.60 15.46 19.42
CA ASN A 40 -35.61 16.38 18.92
C ASN A 40 -37.02 15.77 18.97
N ALA A 41 -37.17 14.50 18.62
CA ALA A 41 -38.45 13.80 18.72
C ALA A 41 -38.95 13.74 20.18
N LYS A 42 -38.04 13.54 21.16
CA LYS A 42 -38.37 13.61 22.58
C LYS A 42 -38.91 14.98 22.99
N LYS A 43 -38.20 16.04 22.57
CA LYS A 43 -38.62 17.42 22.84
C LYS A 43 -40.01 17.68 22.26
N GLU A 44 -40.23 17.36 21.00
CA GLU A 44 -41.52 17.55 20.31
C GLU A 44 -42.66 16.79 21.01
N LEU A 45 -42.44 15.51 21.34
CA LEU A 45 -43.45 14.69 22.04
C LEU A 45 -43.79 15.23 23.43
N SER A 46 -42.79 15.62 24.23
CA SER A 46 -43.03 16.18 25.58
C SER A 46 -43.88 17.46 25.53
N GLN A 47 -43.60 18.32 24.53
CA GLN A 47 -44.36 19.55 24.29
C GLN A 47 -45.77 19.26 23.79
N GLU A 48 -45.94 18.29 22.88
CA GLU A 48 -47.25 17.89 22.37
C GLU A 48 -48.14 17.30 23.48
N VAL A 49 -47.60 16.38 24.29
CA VAL A 49 -48.31 15.80 25.44
C VAL A 49 -48.71 16.90 26.42
N SER A 50 -47.79 17.80 26.77
CA SER A 50 -48.08 18.93 27.68
C SER A 50 -49.18 19.85 27.14
N LYS A 51 -49.15 20.15 25.83
CA LYS A 51 -50.17 20.95 25.14
C LYS A 51 -51.53 20.26 25.18
N ASN A 52 -51.58 18.96 24.89
CA ASN A 52 -52.81 18.18 24.88
C ASN A 52 -53.42 18.08 26.30
N ILE A 53 -52.60 17.87 27.32
CA ILE A 53 -53.02 17.89 28.73
C ILE A 53 -53.64 19.25 29.10
N PHE A 54 -52.96 20.35 28.75
CA PHE A 54 -53.46 21.70 29.05
C PHE A 54 -54.77 21.99 28.31
N TYR A 55 -54.88 21.56 27.05
CA TYR A 55 -56.09 21.71 26.26
C TYR A 55 -57.29 20.94 26.85
N ILE A 56 -57.09 19.67 27.23
CA ILE A 56 -58.13 18.83 27.84
C ILE A 56 -58.57 19.41 29.19
N TYR A 57 -57.63 19.90 29.99
CA TYR A 57 -57.96 20.55 31.26
C TYR A 57 -58.86 21.77 31.08
N LYS A 58 -58.55 22.63 30.11
CA LYS A 58 -59.36 23.83 29.80
C LYS A 58 -60.69 23.47 29.14
N ASN A 59 -60.75 22.36 28.41
CA ASN A 59 -61.91 21.92 27.64
C ASN A 59 -62.36 20.52 28.09
N LYS A 60 -63.03 20.43 29.24
CA LYS A 60 -63.36 19.14 29.90
C LYS A 60 -64.18 18.13 29.08
N HIS A 61 -64.82 18.57 27.99
CA HIS A 61 -65.58 17.70 27.08
C HIS A 61 -64.81 17.32 25.81
N ALA A 62 -63.54 17.73 25.69
CA ALA A 62 -62.70 17.39 24.55
C ALA A 62 -62.35 15.89 24.56
N SER A 63 -62.15 15.34 23.36
CA SER A 63 -61.73 13.94 23.20
C SER A 63 -60.32 13.71 23.74
N THR A 64 -60.11 12.61 24.48
CA THR A 64 -58.80 12.18 24.98
C THR A 64 -58.01 11.39 23.95
N LYS A 65 -58.59 11.02 22.79
CA LYS A 65 -57.95 10.15 21.79
C LYS A 65 -56.58 10.64 21.33
N GLN A 66 -56.44 11.96 21.13
CA GLN A 66 -55.17 12.53 20.69
C GLN A 66 -54.11 12.48 21.80
N LEU A 67 -54.50 12.70 23.06
CA LEU A 67 -53.60 12.55 24.21
C LEU A 67 -53.17 11.08 24.38
N GLU A 68 -54.11 10.13 24.28
CA GLU A 68 -53.81 8.69 24.37
C GLU A 68 -52.82 8.26 23.28
N TYR A 69 -53.02 8.72 22.04
CA TYR A 69 -52.09 8.48 20.94
C TYR A 69 -50.70 9.09 21.20
N SER A 70 -50.62 10.35 21.64
CA SER A 70 -49.33 10.99 21.96
C SER A 70 -48.61 10.28 23.11
N ILE A 71 -49.34 9.76 24.10
CA ILE A 71 -48.78 8.98 25.22
C ILE A 71 -48.27 7.61 24.74
N GLU A 72 -49.01 6.91 23.87
CA GLU A 72 -48.54 5.65 23.29
C GLU A 72 -47.26 5.82 22.47
N GLN A 73 -47.20 6.86 21.63
CA GLN A 73 -45.99 7.21 20.87
C GLN A 73 -44.83 7.58 21.79
N PHE A 74 -45.12 8.31 22.87
CA PHE A 74 -44.14 8.68 23.88
C PHE A 74 -43.52 7.44 24.56
N ILE A 75 -44.34 6.47 24.98
CA ILE A 75 -43.86 5.23 25.63
C ILE A 75 -43.10 4.34 24.64
N ALA A 76 -43.57 4.21 23.40
CA ALA A 76 -42.92 3.39 22.39
C ALA A 76 -41.50 3.90 22.04
N ASN A 77 -41.31 5.23 22.03
CA ASN A 77 -40.01 5.83 21.75
C ASN A 77 -38.97 5.59 22.88
N ILE A 78 -39.40 5.48 24.14
CA ILE A 78 -38.51 5.17 25.28
C ILE A 78 -37.81 3.84 25.08
N ASN A 79 -38.58 2.79 24.78
CA ASN A 79 -38.07 1.41 24.72
C ASN A 79 -37.16 1.15 23.53
N LYS A 80 -37.33 1.90 22.43
CA LYS A 80 -36.48 1.80 21.23
C LYS A 80 -35.10 2.43 21.45
N GLN A 81 -35.04 3.49 22.26
CA GLN A 81 -33.88 4.37 22.35
C GLN A 81 -32.86 3.98 23.43
N GLU A 82 -33.24 3.21 24.45
CA GLU A 82 -32.26 2.73 25.45
C GLU A 82 -31.14 1.88 24.79
N LYS A 83 -31.47 1.17 23.70
CA LYS A 83 -30.49 0.46 22.87
C LYS A 83 -29.60 1.40 22.06
N GLU A 84 -30.18 2.43 21.44
CA GLU A 84 -29.45 3.41 20.63
C GLU A 84 -28.50 4.23 21.51
N PHE A 85 -28.94 4.73 22.66
CA PHE A 85 -28.11 5.45 23.63
C PHE A 85 -26.95 4.62 24.18
N LYS A 86 -27.12 3.31 24.37
CA LYS A 86 -26.04 2.41 24.83
C LYS A 86 -24.91 2.25 23.80
N GLU A 87 -25.20 2.35 22.50
CA GLU A 87 -24.16 2.38 21.48
C GLU A 87 -23.38 3.70 21.47
N PHE A 88 -24.06 4.83 21.72
CA PHE A 88 -23.40 6.14 21.88
C PHE A 88 -22.65 6.30 23.20
N ALA A 89 -23.14 5.68 24.28
CA ALA A 89 -22.55 5.76 25.62
C ALA A 89 -21.26 4.94 25.77
N LYS A 90 -20.77 4.30 24.69
CA LYS A 90 -19.36 3.86 24.58
C LYS A 90 -18.38 5.04 24.42
N THR A 91 -18.87 6.27 24.50
CA THR A 91 -18.05 7.48 24.58
C THR A 91 -17.51 7.62 25.99
N ASP A 92 -16.19 7.75 26.14
CA ASP A 92 -15.47 7.85 27.42
C ASP A 92 -15.78 9.14 28.23
N SER A 93 -16.74 9.96 27.79
CA SER A 93 -17.09 11.21 28.46
C SER A 93 -18.05 10.95 29.63
N SER A 94 -17.50 10.99 30.84
CA SER A 94 -18.27 10.92 32.09
C SER A 94 -19.38 11.98 32.14
N LEU A 95 -19.15 13.17 31.58
CA LEU A 95 -20.11 14.26 31.51
C LEU A 95 -21.36 13.91 30.69
N ILE A 96 -21.16 13.28 29.51
CA ILE A 96 -22.28 12.88 28.64
C ILE A 96 -23.10 11.79 29.32
N LYS A 97 -22.44 10.86 30.02
CA LYS A 97 -23.12 9.80 30.77
C LYS A 97 -24.00 10.38 31.89
N THR A 98 -23.46 11.27 32.71
CA THR A 98 -24.23 11.94 33.78
C THR A 98 -25.41 12.75 33.22
N GLN A 99 -25.22 13.42 32.08
CA GLN A 99 -26.28 14.16 31.41
C GLN A 99 -27.41 13.23 30.93
N ASN A 100 -27.06 12.07 30.39
CA ASN A 100 -28.06 11.07 29.97
C ASN A 100 -28.86 10.53 31.15
N ASP A 101 -28.20 10.21 32.26
CA ASP A 101 -28.87 9.72 33.47
C ASP A 101 -29.86 10.77 34.00
N THR A 102 -29.46 12.04 33.99
CA THR A 102 -30.34 13.18 34.37
C THR A 102 -31.57 13.26 33.47
N MET A 103 -31.37 13.15 32.15
CA MET A 103 -32.46 13.19 31.18
C MET A 103 -33.41 12.00 31.34
N ILE A 104 -32.90 10.78 31.58
CA ILE A 104 -33.73 9.59 31.82
C ILE A 104 -34.62 9.79 33.06
N ASN A 105 -34.05 10.34 34.15
CA ASN A 105 -34.80 10.60 35.37
C ASN A 105 -35.92 11.63 35.15
N LEU A 106 -35.63 12.77 34.52
CA LEU A 106 -36.62 13.79 34.17
C LEU A 106 -37.71 13.25 33.23
N TRP A 107 -37.32 12.39 32.30
CA TRP A 107 -38.26 11.76 31.38
C TRP A 107 -39.23 10.82 32.09
N ASN A 108 -38.73 10.04 33.06
CA ASN A 108 -39.56 9.17 33.90
C ASN A 108 -40.49 9.97 34.82
N GLU A 109 -40.00 11.07 35.39
CA GLU A 109 -40.79 11.98 36.21
C GLU A 109 -41.93 12.62 35.40
N PHE A 110 -41.62 13.11 34.20
CA PHE A 110 -42.63 13.64 33.28
C PHE A 110 -43.69 12.59 32.94
N SER A 111 -43.25 11.36 32.60
CA SER A 111 -44.16 10.24 32.33
C SER A 111 -45.09 9.94 33.51
N HIS A 112 -44.57 10.03 34.74
CA HIS A 112 -45.38 9.81 35.94
C HIS A 112 -46.45 10.89 36.11
N HIS A 113 -46.13 12.16 35.89
CA HIS A 113 -47.11 13.25 35.95
C HIS A 113 -48.19 13.15 34.87
N VAL A 114 -47.82 12.72 33.66
CA VAL A 114 -48.74 12.48 32.54
C VAL A 114 -49.72 11.34 32.87
N GLN A 115 -49.22 10.24 33.45
CA GLN A 115 -50.07 9.13 33.87
C GLN A 115 -51.03 9.55 34.98
N LYS A 116 -50.52 10.27 35.99
CA LYS A 116 -51.32 10.81 37.10
C LYS A 116 -52.44 11.73 36.60
N PHE A 117 -52.16 12.59 35.62
CA PHE A 117 -53.20 13.42 35.00
C PHE A 117 -54.28 12.57 34.33
N THR A 118 -53.85 11.57 33.55
CA THR A 118 -54.76 10.68 32.79
C THR A 118 -55.70 9.91 33.72
N ASP A 119 -55.20 9.44 34.85
CA ASP A 119 -56.00 8.71 35.84
C ASP A 119 -56.96 9.65 36.59
N GLN A 120 -56.49 10.84 36.96
CA GLN A 120 -57.31 11.86 37.65
C GLN A 120 -58.41 12.44 36.76
N ASN A 121 -58.16 12.61 35.46
CA ASN A 121 -59.12 13.15 34.51
C ASN A 121 -60.31 12.20 34.24
N LYS A 122 -60.18 10.91 34.60
CA LYS A 122 -61.27 9.91 34.49
C LYS A 122 -62.24 9.93 35.67
N VAL A 123 -61.87 10.55 36.79
CA VAL A 123 -62.62 10.49 38.06
C VAL A 123 -63.25 11.85 38.35
N ASN A 124 -64.58 11.89 38.51
CA ASN A 124 -65.32 13.15 38.66
C ASN A 124 -65.81 13.33 40.11
N THR A 125 -64.97 13.94 40.96
CA THR A 125 -65.32 14.27 42.37
C THR A 125 -65.18 15.77 42.68
N ALA A 126 -65.74 16.24 43.80
CA ALA A 126 -65.72 17.65 44.21
C ALA A 126 -64.31 18.25 44.43
N TYR A 127 -63.31 17.42 44.78
CA TYR A 127 -61.92 17.85 45.02
C TYR A 127 -61.00 17.72 43.80
N THR A 128 -61.51 17.16 42.70
CA THR A 128 -60.72 16.84 41.49
C THR A 128 -60.07 18.08 40.90
N ASN A 129 -60.72 19.25 40.95
CA ASN A 129 -60.19 20.46 40.34
C ASN A 129 -58.87 20.95 40.96
N ILE A 130 -58.74 20.90 42.28
CA ILE A 130 -57.53 21.37 42.99
C ILE A 130 -56.36 20.39 42.73
N ILE A 131 -56.64 19.09 42.80
CA ILE A 131 -55.64 18.04 42.57
C ILE A 131 -55.17 18.06 41.10
N LEU A 132 -56.08 18.28 40.16
CA LEU A 132 -55.78 18.34 38.72
C LEU A 132 -54.96 19.59 38.37
N GLU A 133 -55.24 20.73 39.00
CA GLU A 133 -54.46 21.97 38.82
C GLU A 133 -53.00 21.79 39.25
N GLN A 134 -52.76 21.14 40.41
CA GLN A 134 -51.41 20.82 40.86
C GLN A 134 -50.70 19.88 39.88
N THR A 135 -51.34 18.80 39.44
CA THR A 135 -50.74 17.86 38.48
C THR A 135 -50.38 18.55 37.17
N ILE A 136 -51.18 19.51 36.69
CA ILE A 136 -50.88 20.26 35.46
C ILE A 136 -49.69 21.18 35.64
N LYS A 137 -49.58 21.82 36.81
CA LYS A 137 -48.41 22.63 37.15
C LYS A 137 -47.14 21.77 37.18
N ASP A 138 -47.24 20.56 37.73
CA ASP A 138 -46.12 19.60 37.74
C ASP A 138 -45.75 19.17 36.31
N VAL A 139 -46.73 18.84 35.46
CA VAL A 139 -46.51 18.54 34.02
C VAL A 139 -45.81 19.69 33.32
N TYR A 140 -46.28 20.93 33.50
CA TYR A 140 -45.71 22.12 32.88
C TYR A 140 -44.26 22.37 33.31
N ASN A 141 -43.99 22.34 34.62
CA ASN A 141 -42.66 22.60 35.16
C ASN A 141 -41.67 21.51 34.72
N THR A 142 -42.07 20.24 34.79
CA THR A 142 -41.23 19.11 34.39
C THR A 142 -40.95 19.15 32.89
N ASN A 143 -41.95 19.48 32.06
CA ASN A 143 -41.75 19.66 30.62
C ASN A 143 -40.75 20.77 30.30
N LEU A 144 -40.85 21.93 30.97
CA LEU A 144 -39.88 23.01 30.77
C LEU A 144 -38.45 22.57 31.13
N GLN A 145 -38.28 21.92 32.29
CA GLN A 145 -36.98 21.41 32.71
C GLN A 145 -36.43 20.37 31.72
N LEU A 146 -37.29 19.46 31.27
CA LEU A 146 -36.92 18.43 30.32
C LEU A 146 -36.49 19.00 28.97
N VAL A 147 -37.22 19.98 28.43
CA VAL A 147 -36.84 20.67 27.19
C VAL A 147 -35.48 21.35 27.32
N MET A 148 -35.22 22.05 28.43
CA MET A 148 -33.93 22.69 28.69
C MET A 148 -32.78 21.68 28.76
N GLU A 149 -32.97 20.57 29.49
CA GLU A 149 -31.95 19.53 29.60
C GLU A 149 -31.73 18.75 28.29
N ILE A 150 -32.77 18.60 27.45
CA ILE A 150 -32.61 18.06 26.09
C ILE A 150 -31.77 19.01 25.23
N GLU A 151 -32.02 20.32 25.24
CA GLU A 151 -31.22 21.29 24.48
C GLU A 151 -29.76 21.34 24.92
N LYS A 152 -29.52 21.26 26.23
CA LYS A 152 -28.18 21.13 26.80
C LYS A 152 -27.49 19.84 26.35
N SER A 153 -28.22 18.72 26.34
CA SER A 153 -27.71 17.44 25.84
C SER A 153 -27.33 17.54 24.36
N ILE A 154 -28.20 18.10 23.51
CA ILE A 154 -27.92 18.35 22.09
C ILE A 154 -26.62 19.16 21.93
N SER A 155 -26.47 20.23 22.68
CA SER A 155 -25.29 21.10 22.62
C SER A 155 -24.00 20.37 23.04
N MET A 156 -24.06 19.58 24.12
CA MET A 156 -22.93 18.77 24.59
C MET A 156 -22.53 17.71 23.55
N TYR A 157 -23.50 17.00 22.98
CA TYR A 157 -23.26 15.98 21.95
C TYR A 157 -22.68 16.58 20.68
N GLN A 158 -23.22 17.72 20.22
CA GLN A 158 -22.68 18.43 19.06
C GLN A 158 -21.23 18.86 19.29
N ALA A 159 -20.92 19.46 20.45
CA ALA A 159 -19.55 19.88 20.77
C ALA A 159 -18.57 18.69 20.79
N TYR A 160 -18.96 17.58 21.43
CA TYR A 160 -18.17 16.36 21.45
C TYR A 160 -17.96 15.77 20.06
N PHE A 161 -19.02 15.72 19.25
CA PHE A 161 -18.99 15.21 17.88
C PHE A 161 -18.09 16.07 17.00
N PHE A 162 -18.23 17.40 17.02
CA PHE A 162 -17.39 18.30 16.23
C PHE A 162 -15.91 18.14 16.58
N ASN A 163 -15.57 18.14 17.88
CA ASN A 163 -14.18 18.00 18.30
C ASN A 163 -13.56 16.65 17.89
N SER A 164 -14.31 15.57 18.07
CA SER A 164 -13.86 14.23 17.67
C SER A 164 -13.75 14.10 16.15
N LEU A 165 -14.75 14.59 15.42
CA LEU A 165 -14.79 14.53 13.96
C LEU A 165 -13.67 15.33 13.31
N GLU A 166 -13.40 16.55 13.79
CA GLU A 166 -12.28 17.37 13.30
C GLU A 166 -10.93 16.67 13.52
N THR A 167 -10.77 15.99 14.65
CA THR A 167 -9.57 15.17 14.91
C THR A 167 -9.44 14.04 13.89
N TYR A 168 -10.50 13.26 13.65
CA TYR A 168 -10.46 12.14 12.70
C TYR A 168 -10.26 12.61 11.25
N LYS A 169 -10.91 13.70 10.83
CA LYS A 169 -10.72 14.30 9.51
C LYS A 169 -9.28 14.79 9.31
N THR A 170 -8.71 15.44 10.33
CA THR A 170 -7.32 15.92 10.29
C THR A 170 -6.35 14.74 10.13
N VAL A 171 -6.54 13.68 10.91
CA VAL A 171 -5.75 12.44 10.78
C VAL A 171 -5.90 11.85 9.38
N GLN A 172 -7.13 11.78 8.84
CA GLN A 172 -7.37 11.26 7.48
C GLN A 172 -6.62 12.07 6.42
N ILE A 173 -6.63 13.40 6.51
CA ILE A 173 -5.92 14.29 5.58
C ILE A 173 -4.40 14.07 5.68
N ILE A 174 -3.85 13.98 6.89
CA ILE A 174 -2.42 13.72 7.11
C ILE A 174 -2.02 12.36 6.51
N LEU A 175 -2.80 11.31 6.76
CA LEU A 175 -2.55 9.97 6.21
C LEU A 175 -2.66 9.96 4.68
N PHE A 176 -3.59 10.69 4.10
CA PHE A 176 -3.72 10.84 2.66
C PHE A 176 -2.52 11.57 2.04
N LEU A 177 -2.06 12.66 2.67
CA LEU A 177 -0.87 13.37 2.22
C LEU A 177 0.37 12.47 2.27
N LEU A 178 0.52 11.70 3.35
CA LEU A 178 1.59 10.71 3.48
C LEU A 178 1.54 9.64 2.38
N LEU A 179 0.34 9.17 2.01
CA LEU A 179 0.14 8.22 0.92
C LEU A 179 0.62 8.79 -0.42
N VAL A 180 0.29 10.05 -0.71
CA VAL A 180 0.72 10.73 -1.94
C VAL A 180 2.24 10.85 -1.98
N LEU A 181 2.88 11.25 -0.89
CA LEU A 181 4.34 11.32 -0.81
C LEU A 181 5.01 9.96 -1.03
N LEU A 182 4.45 8.88 -0.47
CA LEU A 182 4.94 7.52 -0.68
C LEU A 182 4.80 7.07 -2.14
N LEU A 183 3.70 7.41 -2.80
CA LEU A 183 3.50 7.12 -4.23
C LEU A 183 4.52 7.86 -5.10
N ILE A 184 4.78 9.14 -4.82
CA ILE A 184 5.82 9.92 -5.52
C ILE A 184 7.19 9.27 -5.31
N TYR A 185 7.52 8.89 -4.08
CA TYR A 185 8.78 8.20 -3.78
C TYR A 185 8.92 6.88 -4.56
N LEU A 186 7.85 6.07 -4.59
CA LEU A 186 7.85 4.81 -5.34
C LEU A 186 8.05 5.05 -6.84
N PHE A 187 7.42 6.08 -7.40
CA PHE A 187 7.56 6.44 -8.80
C PHE A 187 9.00 6.85 -9.15
N LEU A 188 9.66 7.65 -8.30
CA LEU A 188 11.06 8.03 -8.47
C LEU A 188 11.98 6.81 -8.46
N GLN A 189 11.80 5.88 -7.52
CA GLN A 189 12.58 4.65 -7.46
C GLN A 189 12.39 3.76 -8.70
N MET A 190 11.15 3.67 -9.21
CA MET A 190 10.86 2.91 -10.43
C MET A 190 11.54 3.51 -11.66
N LYS A 191 11.61 4.84 -11.76
CA LYS A 191 12.30 5.53 -12.85
C LYS A 191 13.79 5.18 -12.91
N ASP A 192 14.47 5.18 -11.77
CA ASP A 192 15.91 4.86 -11.70
C ASP A 192 16.18 3.40 -12.10
N LEU A 193 15.30 2.49 -11.68
CA LEU A 193 15.35 1.08 -12.07
C LEU A 193 15.11 0.88 -13.57
N MET A 194 14.17 1.62 -14.16
CA MET A 194 13.89 1.57 -15.60
C MET A 194 15.11 2.02 -16.41
N ILE A 195 15.76 3.11 -16.02
CA ILE A 195 16.99 3.61 -16.68
C ILE A 195 18.11 2.56 -16.60
N PHE A 196 18.26 1.90 -15.45
CA PHE A 196 19.24 0.82 -15.30
C PHE A 196 18.93 -0.35 -16.24
N ILE A 197 17.69 -0.83 -16.27
CA ILE A 197 17.28 -1.96 -17.12
C ILE A 197 17.49 -1.61 -18.60
N GLN A 198 17.16 -0.40 -19.04
CA GLN A 198 17.40 0.03 -20.42
C GLN A 198 18.88 0.01 -20.77
N LYS A 199 19.73 0.62 -19.94
CA LYS A 199 21.20 0.61 -20.15
C LYS A 199 21.77 -0.81 -20.14
N PHE A 200 21.26 -1.67 -19.26
CA PHE A 200 21.64 -3.07 -19.19
C PHE A 200 21.25 -3.80 -20.49
N LEU A 201 20.00 -3.70 -20.92
CA LEU A 201 19.51 -4.34 -22.14
C LEU A 201 20.24 -3.86 -23.38
N ASP A 202 20.54 -2.56 -23.48
CA ASP A 202 21.32 -2.01 -24.59
C ASP A 202 22.75 -2.53 -24.61
N ALA A 203 23.40 -2.62 -23.44
CA ALA A 203 24.73 -3.20 -23.33
C ALA A 203 24.73 -4.69 -23.68
N SER A 204 23.75 -5.46 -23.20
CA SER A 204 23.59 -6.87 -23.55
C SER A 204 23.30 -7.08 -25.04
N LYS A 205 22.45 -6.25 -25.66
CA LYS A 205 22.19 -6.31 -27.10
C LYS A 205 23.44 -6.03 -27.91
N LYS A 206 24.24 -5.04 -27.52
CA LYS A 206 25.53 -4.74 -28.18
C LYS A 206 26.52 -5.89 -28.07
N LEU A 207 26.52 -6.60 -26.95
CA LEU A 207 27.35 -7.79 -26.72
C LEU A 207 26.95 -8.94 -27.66
N ILE A 208 25.65 -9.19 -27.82
CA ILE A 208 25.15 -10.26 -28.69
C ILE A 208 25.32 -9.90 -30.18
N ALA A 209 25.10 -8.63 -30.56
CA ALA A 209 25.14 -8.20 -31.96
C ALA A 209 26.56 -7.99 -32.49
N ASN A 210 27.52 -7.56 -31.65
CA ASN A 210 28.91 -7.32 -32.05
C ASN A 210 29.83 -8.44 -31.55
N ALA A 211 29.57 -9.69 -31.94
CA ALA A 211 30.46 -10.83 -31.72
C ALA A 211 31.74 -10.74 -32.58
N THR A 212 32.40 -9.58 -32.56
CA THR A 212 33.74 -9.34 -33.13
C THR A 212 34.75 -9.26 -31.99
N ILE A 213 36.03 -9.45 -32.28
CA ILE A 213 37.19 -9.48 -31.35
C ILE A 213 37.46 -8.09 -30.72
N LYS A 214 36.42 -7.27 -30.52
CA LYS A 214 36.56 -5.87 -30.08
C LYS A 214 36.13 -5.77 -28.62
N GLU A 215 37.01 -5.22 -27.79
CA GLU A 215 36.75 -5.03 -26.37
C GLU A 215 35.47 -4.20 -26.13
N LEU A 216 34.65 -4.69 -25.21
CA LEU A 216 33.39 -4.09 -24.77
C LEU A 216 33.66 -3.01 -23.72
N LYS A 217 32.92 -1.90 -23.78
CA LYS A 217 33.05 -0.83 -22.79
C LYS A 217 32.16 -1.10 -21.57
N PRO A 218 32.68 -0.93 -20.33
CA PRO A 218 31.88 -1.06 -19.13
C PRO A 218 30.80 0.01 -19.06
N VAL A 219 29.67 -0.32 -18.41
CA VAL A 219 28.54 0.60 -18.24
C VAL A 219 28.85 1.51 -17.05
N LYS A 220 28.92 2.82 -17.31
CA LYS A 220 28.98 3.83 -16.25
C LYS A 220 27.60 4.04 -15.64
N LEU A 221 27.49 3.80 -14.34
CA LEU A 221 26.28 4.02 -13.56
C LEU A 221 26.53 5.17 -12.60
N ASN A 222 25.90 6.31 -12.86
CA ASN A 222 25.76 7.38 -11.87
C ASN A 222 24.42 7.12 -11.16
N ASN A 223 24.41 6.23 -10.17
CA ASN A 223 23.20 5.90 -9.43
C ASN A 223 23.50 5.78 -7.93
N THR A 224 22.61 6.29 -7.08
CA THR A 224 22.76 6.29 -5.62
C THR A 224 22.15 5.05 -4.97
N ASN A 225 21.35 4.27 -5.70
CA ASN A 225 20.78 3.04 -5.18
C ASN A 225 21.83 1.91 -5.15
N LYS A 226 22.20 1.49 -3.93
CA LYS A 226 23.19 0.43 -3.67
C LYS A 226 22.94 -0.87 -4.44
N GLU A 227 21.68 -1.30 -4.57
CA GLU A 227 21.34 -2.54 -5.27
C GLU A 227 21.56 -2.42 -6.78
N ILE A 228 21.28 -1.24 -7.36
CA ILE A 228 21.54 -0.94 -8.77
C ILE A 228 23.04 -0.84 -9.02
N VAL A 229 23.79 -0.21 -8.12
CA VAL A 229 25.25 -0.13 -8.19
C VAL A 229 25.88 -1.52 -8.13
N GLU A 230 25.43 -2.38 -7.22
CA GLU A 230 25.91 -3.74 -7.06
C GLU A 230 25.62 -4.60 -8.31
N ALA A 231 24.39 -4.57 -8.83
CA ALA A 231 24.04 -5.25 -10.07
C ALA A 231 24.88 -4.74 -11.26
N GLY A 232 25.13 -3.43 -11.30
CA GLY A 232 26.03 -2.80 -12.24
C GLY A 232 27.47 -3.27 -12.18
N ASN A 233 28.02 -3.37 -10.97
CA ASN A 233 29.36 -3.85 -10.73
C ASN A 233 29.51 -5.31 -11.15
N ASN A 234 28.51 -6.16 -10.82
CA ASN A 234 28.48 -7.55 -11.25
C ASN A 234 28.43 -7.69 -12.78
N PHE A 235 27.64 -6.83 -13.44
CA PHE A 235 27.60 -6.79 -14.89
C PHE A 235 28.94 -6.34 -15.49
N ASN A 236 29.55 -5.29 -14.96
CA ASN A 236 30.87 -4.81 -15.41
C ASN A 236 31.97 -5.86 -15.18
N PHE A 237 31.91 -6.61 -14.09
CA PHE A 237 32.79 -7.75 -13.86
C PHE A 237 32.65 -8.82 -14.95
N PHE A 238 31.42 -9.15 -15.34
CA PHE A 238 31.16 -10.07 -16.44
C PHE A 238 31.69 -9.54 -17.79
N ILE A 239 31.49 -8.25 -18.08
CA ILE A 239 32.04 -7.60 -19.28
C ILE A 239 33.56 -7.70 -19.30
N ASN A 240 34.24 -7.43 -18.18
CA ASN A 240 35.70 -7.54 -18.09
C ASN A 240 36.18 -8.97 -18.35
N LYS A 241 35.49 -9.98 -17.80
CA LYS A 241 35.83 -11.39 -18.04
C LYS A 241 35.69 -11.79 -19.51
N ILE A 242 34.70 -11.24 -20.21
CA ILE A 242 34.56 -11.42 -21.66
C ILE A 242 35.71 -10.75 -22.40
N ASN A 243 36.06 -9.51 -22.04
CA ASN A 243 37.19 -8.81 -22.66
C ASN A 243 38.51 -9.55 -22.48
N ASP A 244 38.75 -10.10 -21.29
CA ASP A 244 39.94 -10.93 -21.03
C ASP A 244 39.96 -12.17 -21.93
N SER A 245 38.83 -12.86 -22.07
CA SER A 245 38.70 -14.01 -22.97
C SER A 245 38.94 -13.64 -24.44
N VAL A 246 38.36 -12.52 -24.90
CA VAL A 246 38.59 -11.99 -26.26
C VAL A 246 40.06 -11.67 -26.49
N ARG A 247 40.74 -11.05 -25.51
CA ARG A 247 42.16 -10.74 -25.59
C ARG A 247 43.02 -12.00 -25.64
N HIS A 248 42.73 -13.01 -24.81
CA HIS A 248 43.42 -14.30 -24.85
C HIS A 248 43.21 -15.05 -26.16
N SER A 249 42.00 -14.98 -26.74
CA SER A 249 41.69 -15.53 -28.05
C SER A 249 42.47 -14.82 -29.15
N SER A 250 42.47 -13.48 -29.15
CA SER A 250 43.21 -12.68 -30.12
C SER A 250 44.72 -12.95 -30.06
N HIS A 251 45.27 -13.11 -28.85
CA HIS A 251 46.68 -13.44 -28.67
C HIS A 251 47.01 -14.85 -29.19
N SER A 252 46.18 -15.85 -28.86
CA SER A 252 46.34 -17.23 -29.36
C SER A 252 46.23 -17.31 -30.88
N LEU A 253 45.33 -16.53 -31.48
CA LEU A 253 45.18 -16.46 -32.93
C LEU A 253 46.41 -15.83 -33.58
N ASN A 254 46.94 -14.74 -33.01
CA ASN A 254 48.15 -14.11 -33.51
C ASN A 254 49.38 -15.05 -33.42
N LEU A 255 49.51 -15.80 -32.32
CA LEU A 255 50.54 -16.84 -32.19
C LEU A 255 50.38 -17.91 -33.26
N ALA A 256 49.17 -18.42 -33.48
CA ALA A 256 48.90 -19.40 -34.53
C ALA A 256 49.24 -18.86 -35.94
N THR A 257 48.93 -17.59 -36.22
CA THR A 257 49.29 -16.94 -37.48
C THR A 257 50.81 -16.86 -37.65
N HIS A 258 51.55 -16.39 -36.64
CA HIS A 258 53.01 -16.32 -36.71
C HIS A 258 53.65 -17.71 -36.85
N SER A 259 53.14 -18.73 -36.14
CA SER A 259 53.63 -20.09 -36.28
C SER A 259 53.32 -20.67 -37.67
N LEU A 260 52.17 -20.36 -38.26
CA LEU A 260 51.84 -20.74 -39.64
C LEU A 260 52.77 -20.08 -40.66
N GLU A 261 53.04 -18.77 -40.54
CA GLU A 261 54.01 -18.06 -41.37
C GLU A 261 55.41 -18.69 -41.24
N SER A 262 55.80 -19.08 -40.03
CA SER A 262 57.06 -19.79 -39.79
C SER A 262 57.09 -21.17 -40.44
N VAL A 263 55.99 -21.94 -40.39
CA VAL A 263 55.87 -23.23 -41.08
C VAL A 263 55.99 -23.04 -42.59
N GLU A 264 55.27 -22.08 -43.17
CA GLU A 264 55.30 -21.76 -44.60
C GLU A 264 56.74 -21.45 -45.06
N LYS A 265 57.42 -20.54 -44.35
CA LYS A 265 58.82 -20.22 -44.63
C LYS A 265 59.76 -21.44 -44.50
N ASN A 266 59.57 -22.25 -43.46
CA ASN A 266 60.40 -23.44 -43.26
C ASN A 266 60.14 -24.51 -44.34
N ILE A 267 58.93 -24.59 -44.90
CA ILE A 267 58.59 -25.47 -46.03
C ILE A 267 59.21 -24.95 -47.33
N GLU A 268 59.15 -23.65 -47.60
CA GLU A 268 59.81 -23.03 -48.77
C GLU A 268 61.33 -23.29 -48.74
N ASP A 269 61.98 -23.02 -47.60
CA ASP A 269 63.41 -23.29 -47.40
C ASP A 269 63.76 -24.78 -47.60
N PHE A 270 62.86 -25.69 -47.20
CA PHE A 270 63.04 -27.13 -47.36
C PHE A 270 62.90 -27.57 -48.83
N ILE A 271 61.97 -26.99 -49.58
CA ILE A 271 61.80 -27.24 -51.01
C ILE A 271 63.03 -26.77 -51.79
N ASP A 272 63.57 -25.59 -51.46
CA ASP A 272 64.80 -25.07 -52.08
C ASP A 272 66.00 -26.00 -51.81
N LEU A 273 66.13 -26.51 -50.58
CA LEU A 273 67.18 -27.46 -50.24
C LEU A 273 67.01 -28.84 -50.90
N LEU A 274 65.78 -29.31 -51.11
CA LEU A 274 65.54 -30.53 -51.89
C LEU A 274 65.99 -30.35 -53.34
N TYR A 275 65.77 -29.17 -53.92
CA TYR A 275 66.25 -28.84 -55.25
C TYR A 275 67.78 -28.86 -55.33
N ILE A 276 68.47 -28.25 -54.34
CA ILE A 276 69.94 -28.23 -54.23
C ILE A 276 70.51 -29.64 -53.94
N ALA A 277 69.87 -30.41 -53.07
CA ALA A 277 70.30 -31.76 -52.69
C ALA A 277 70.04 -32.80 -53.79
N GLN A 278 69.12 -32.53 -54.72
CA GLN A 278 68.92 -33.33 -55.93
C GLN A 278 70.08 -33.12 -56.93
N GLU A 279 70.78 -31.98 -56.84
CA GLU A 279 71.95 -31.63 -57.66
C GLU A 279 73.28 -32.13 -57.04
N ASN A 280 73.41 -32.10 -55.71
CA ASN A 280 74.63 -32.51 -55.00
C ASN A 280 74.38 -33.66 -54.00
N LYS A 281 74.92 -34.85 -54.29
CA LYS A 281 74.80 -36.08 -53.48
C LYS A 281 75.53 -36.01 -52.12
N GLN A 282 75.18 -35.10 -51.23
CA GLN A 282 75.70 -35.08 -49.85
C GLN A 282 74.61 -34.66 -48.86
N ARG A 283 73.84 -35.65 -48.40
CA ARG A 283 72.76 -35.55 -47.41
C ARG A 283 73.30 -35.80 -46.01
N ASP A 284 72.92 -34.96 -45.04
CA ASP A 284 72.29 -35.47 -43.79
C ASP A 284 71.98 -34.34 -42.81
N LYS A 285 72.96 -33.52 -42.43
CA LYS A 285 72.87 -32.81 -41.13
C LYS A 285 71.99 -31.55 -41.13
N ASP A 286 71.98 -30.78 -42.22
CA ASP A 286 71.19 -29.54 -42.30
C ASP A 286 69.73 -29.80 -42.68
N LEU A 287 69.46 -30.87 -43.44
CA LEU A 287 68.10 -31.31 -43.75
C LEU A 287 67.36 -31.75 -42.48
N THR A 288 67.98 -32.60 -41.65
CA THR A 288 67.37 -33.08 -40.40
C THR A 288 67.10 -31.95 -39.40
N LYS A 289 68.02 -30.98 -39.25
CA LYS A 289 67.78 -29.83 -38.36
C LYS A 289 66.60 -28.95 -38.80
N LYS A 290 66.39 -28.80 -40.10
CA LYS A 290 65.28 -28.01 -40.65
C LYS A 290 63.97 -28.82 -40.60
N GLU A 291 64.03 -30.13 -40.81
CA GLU A 291 62.90 -31.04 -40.55
C GLU A 291 62.45 -30.96 -39.09
N ASP A 292 63.38 -31.00 -38.13
CA ASP A 292 63.08 -30.80 -36.70
C ASP A 292 62.44 -29.43 -36.43
N ALA A 293 62.90 -28.36 -37.10
CA ALA A 293 62.32 -27.03 -36.97
C ALA A 293 60.89 -26.93 -37.55
N VAL A 294 60.60 -27.63 -38.65
CA VAL A 294 59.25 -27.77 -39.21
C VAL A 294 58.36 -28.54 -38.24
N ILE A 295 58.84 -29.67 -37.69
CA ILE A 295 58.12 -30.50 -36.72
C ILE A 295 57.79 -29.67 -35.46
N GLN A 296 58.76 -28.96 -34.91
CA GLN A 296 58.55 -28.10 -33.73
C GLN A 296 57.51 -27.00 -34.03
N SER A 297 57.57 -26.37 -35.19
CA SER A 297 56.60 -25.35 -35.58
C SER A 297 55.19 -25.94 -35.75
N LEU A 298 55.08 -27.16 -36.28
CA LEU A 298 53.81 -27.90 -36.38
C LEU A 298 53.27 -28.31 -35.01
N GLU A 299 54.13 -28.68 -34.05
CA GLU A 299 53.73 -28.94 -32.67
C GLU A 299 53.21 -27.67 -31.97
N GLU A 300 53.87 -26.51 -32.17
CA GLU A 300 53.40 -25.23 -31.63
C GLU A 300 52.04 -24.80 -32.22
N VAL A 301 51.81 -25.02 -33.52
CA VAL A 301 50.49 -24.83 -34.16
C VAL A 301 49.47 -25.80 -33.57
N SER A 302 49.82 -27.07 -33.37
CA SER A 302 48.93 -28.09 -32.79
C SER A 302 48.50 -27.72 -31.37
N ILE A 303 49.43 -27.25 -30.53
CA ILE A 303 49.13 -26.75 -29.17
C ILE A 303 48.21 -25.53 -29.24
N SER A 304 48.44 -24.61 -30.18
CA SER A 304 47.60 -23.43 -30.35
C SER A 304 46.17 -23.78 -30.80
N ILE A 305 46.03 -24.75 -31.72
CA ILE A 305 44.74 -25.30 -32.13
C ILE A 305 44.03 -25.99 -30.96
N GLN A 306 44.76 -26.73 -30.13
CA GLN A 306 44.20 -27.40 -28.95
C GLN A 306 43.66 -26.39 -27.94
N ARG A 307 44.41 -25.32 -27.64
CA ARG A 307 43.96 -24.23 -26.77
C ARG A 307 42.73 -23.50 -27.32
N LEU A 308 42.66 -23.29 -28.64
CA LEU A 308 41.49 -22.69 -29.29
C LEU A 308 40.26 -23.61 -29.22
N LYS A 309 40.44 -24.93 -29.32
CA LYS A 309 39.36 -25.92 -29.14
C LYS A 309 38.84 -25.92 -27.70
N GLU A 310 39.73 -25.89 -26.71
CA GLU A 310 39.36 -25.80 -25.28
C GLU A 310 38.59 -24.51 -25.00
N LEU A 311 39.06 -23.37 -25.53
CA LEU A 311 38.36 -22.10 -25.40
C LEU A 311 36.96 -22.12 -26.04
N LYS A 312 36.85 -22.72 -27.23
CA LYS A 312 35.55 -22.91 -27.89
C LYS A 312 34.62 -23.78 -27.04
N GLN A 313 35.13 -24.87 -26.49
CA GLN A 313 34.37 -25.77 -25.62
C GLN A 313 33.89 -25.04 -24.35
N ASP A 314 34.73 -24.20 -23.74
CA ASP A 314 34.35 -23.38 -22.60
C ASP A 314 33.26 -22.36 -22.96
N LEU A 315 33.33 -21.75 -24.15
CA LEU A 315 32.28 -20.85 -24.66
C LEU A 315 30.96 -21.60 -24.93
N ASP A 316 31.04 -22.77 -25.55
CA ASP A 316 29.87 -23.62 -25.86
C ASP A 316 29.19 -24.12 -24.57
N ASN A 317 29.99 -24.47 -23.55
CA ASN A 317 29.51 -24.80 -22.20
C ASN A 317 28.82 -23.60 -21.52
N LEU A 318 29.36 -22.39 -21.67
CA LEU A 318 28.72 -21.17 -21.16
C LEU A 318 27.37 -20.92 -21.85
N THR A 319 27.31 -21.12 -23.16
CA THR A 319 26.11 -20.85 -23.98
C THR A 319 25.00 -21.89 -23.74
N SER A 320 25.38 -23.16 -23.58
CA SER A 320 24.45 -24.24 -23.23
C SER A 320 23.90 -24.10 -21.80
N SER A 321 24.73 -23.67 -20.84
CA SER A 321 24.28 -23.41 -19.46
C SER A 321 23.24 -22.29 -19.34
N ILE A 322 23.27 -21.31 -20.26
CA ILE A 322 22.28 -20.22 -20.35
C ILE A 322 20.95 -20.71 -20.97
N THR A 323 21.00 -21.71 -21.85
CA THR A 323 19.83 -22.23 -22.57
C THR A 323 19.00 -23.20 -21.71
N ILE A 324 19.63 -23.96 -20.81
CA ILE A 324 18.95 -24.92 -19.91
C ILE A 324 18.15 -24.22 -18.79
N LYS A 325 18.44 -22.95 -18.48
CA LYS A 325 17.72 -22.20 -17.42
C LYS A 325 16.41 -21.54 -17.88
N LYS A 326 15.95 -21.84 -19.11
CA LYS A 326 14.75 -21.25 -19.73
C LYS A 326 13.60 -22.24 -19.95
N SER A 327 13.67 -23.47 -19.44
CA SER A 327 12.54 -24.41 -19.41
C SER A 327 11.79 -24.39 -18.09
#